data_AF-A0A7Z8QW27-F1
#
_entry.id   AF-A0A7Z8QW27-F1
#
_cell.length_a   1.000
_cell.length_b   1.000
_cell.length_c   1.000
_cell.angle_alpha   90.00
_cell.angle_beta   90.00
_cell.angle_gamma   90.00
#
_symmetry.space_group_name_H-M   'P 1'
#
loop_
_entity.id
_entity.type
_entity.pdbx_description
1 polymer ?
#
loop_
_entity_poly.entity_id
_entity_poly.type
_entity_poly.pdbx_seq_one_letter_code
_entity_poly.pdbx_strand_id
1 'polypeptide(L)'
;MEKKLSKSNFIACEWHFDKATENHHGYEGVMESLSIAAREKEKSGESEQAEILNLLSNATSMYLSAEDINQPFKPFWKISNLPFLTPDSFTQDALVFFEEILPVVDNMWLKARLADLLW
;
A
#
# COMPACT_ATOMS: atom_id res chain seq x y z
N MET A 1 1.55 -24.00 -7.52
CA MET A 1 0.61 -22.91 -7.19
C MET A 1 1.38 -21.62 -7.25
N GLU A 2 0.94 -20.65 -8.04
CA GLU A 2 1.50 -19.30 -7.98
C GLU A 2 1.20 -18.69 -6.61
N LYS A 3 2.16 -17.92 -6.09
CA LYS A 3 1.99 -17.24 -4.81
C LYS A 3 1.09 -16.02 -5.03
N LYS A 4 -0.01 -15.95 -4.28
CA LYS A 4 -0.99 -14.85 -4.34
C LYS A 4 -0.34 -13.47 -4.23
N LEU A 5 0.57 -13.31 -3.27
CA LEU A 5 1.43 -12.15 -3.13
C LEU A 5 2.76 -12.43 -3.85
N SER A 6 2.92 -11.91 -5.06
CA SER A 6 4.11 -12.09 -5.89
C SER A 6 4.34 -10.89 -6.82
N LYS A 7 5.58 -10.69 -7.23
CA LYS A 7 5.92 -9.60 -8.16
C LYS A 7 5.21 -9.72 -9.51
N SER A 8 5.01 -10.94 -10.02
CA SER A 8 4.25 -11.15 -11.25
C SER A 8 2.81 -10.66 -11.13
N ASN A 9 2.14 -10.98 -10.02
CA ASN A 9 0.78 -10.51 -9.76
C ASN A 9 0.73 -8.99 -9.56
N PHE A 10 1.74 -8.40 -8.93
CA PHE A 10 1.86 -6.94 -8.83
C PHE A 10 2.00 -6.29 -10.21
N ILE A 11 2.87 -6.80 -11.08
CA ILE A 11 3.03 -6.29 -12.45
C ILE A 11 1.72 -6.42 -13.23
N ALA A 12 1.02 -7.55 -13.08
CA ALA A 12 -0.28 -7.79 -13.72
C ALA A 12 -1.40 -6.87 -13.22
N CYS A 13 -1.24 -6.20 -12.07
CA CYS A 13 -2.18 -5.17 -11.64
C CYS A 13 -2.20 -3.96 -12.59
N GLU A 14 -1.12 -3.75 -13.36
CA GLU A 14 -0.96 -2.61 -14.28
C GLU A 14 -1.25 -1.26 -13.61
N TRP A 15 -0.93 -1.17 -12.32
CA TRP A 15 -1.20 0.03 -11.54
C TRP A 15 -0.22 1.14 -11.91
N HIS A 16 -0.78 2.31 -12.24
CA HIS A 16 -0.04 3.52 -12.52
C HIS A 16 -0.60 4.68 -11.68
N PHE A 17 0.30 5.54 -11.21
CA PHE A 17 -0.08 6.72 -10.43
C PHE A 17 -0.17 7.96 -11.33
N ASP A 18 -1.37 8.30 -11.77
CA ASP A 18 -1.63 9.49 -12.56
C ASP A 18 -1.61 10.74 -11.68
N LYS A 19 -0.56 11.55 -11.83
CA LYS A 19 -0.35 12.83 -11.11
C LYS A 19 -1.37 13.94 -11.47
N ALA A 20 -2.39 13.64 -12.27
CA ALA A 20 -3.23 14.65 -12.92
C ALA A 20 -4.22 15.37 -11.98
N THR A 21 -4.34 14.96 -10.71
CA THR A 21 -5.13 15.72 -9.73
C THR A 21 -4.20 16.68 -8.99
N GLU A 22 -4.32 17.98 -9.29
CA GLU A 22 -3.48 19.08 -8.79
C GLU A 22 -3.43 19.23 -7.24
N ASN A 23 -4.09 18.36 -6.47
CA ASN A 23 -4.24 18.48 -5.01
C ASN A 23 -3.97 17.19 -4.20
N HIS A 24 -3.63 16.04 -4.81
CA HIS A 24 -3.38 14.79 -4.06
C HIS A 24 -1.94 14.30 -4.24
N HIS A 25 -1.01 14.95 -3.56
CA HIS A 25 0.39 14.54 -3.49
C HIS A 25 0.71 13.84 -2.17
N GLY A 26 1.65 12.91 -2.18
CA GLY A 26 2.09 12.21 -0.97
C GLY A 26 1.44 10.85 -0.76
N TYR A 27 1.56 10.34 0.47
CA TYR A 27 1.07 9.02 0.85
C TYR A 27 -0.47 8.91 0.73
N GLU A 28 -1.22 9.96 1.05
CA GLU A 28 -2.68 9.96 0.97
C GLU A 28 -3.17 9.78 -0.48
N GLY A 29 -2.60 10.53 -1.44
CA GLY A 29 -2.97 10.38 -2.84
C GLY A 29 -2.64 8.98 -3.39
N VAL A 30 -1.50 8.42 -3.00
CA VAL A 30 -1.08 7.06 -3.39
C VAL A 30 -2.02 6.01 -2.80
N MET A 31 -2.37 6.14 -1.52
CA MET A 31 -3.36 5.29 -0.85
C MET A 31 -4.70 5.34 -1.58
N GLU A 32 -5.21 6.53 -1.90
CA GLU A 32 -6.48 6.67 -2.62
C GLU A 32 -6.42 6.03 -4.00
N SER A 33 -5.37 6.29 -4.79
CA SER A 33 -5.17 5.70 -6.12
C SER A 33 -5.13 4.17 -6.07
N LEU A 34 -4.41 3.60 -5.10
CA LEU A 34 -4.36 2.15 -4.90
C LEU A 34 -5.72 1.56 -4.50
N SER A 35 -6.47 2.24 -3.62
CA SER A 35 -7.80 1.81 -3.21
C SER A 35 -8.81 1.86 -4.37
N ILE A 36 -8.73 2.87 -5.24
CA ILE A 36 -9.55 2.95 -6.45
C ILE A 36 -9.24 1.77 -7.38
N ALA A 37 -7.96 1.54 -7.70
CA ALA A 37 -7.54 0.44 -8.56
C ALA A 37 -7.94 -0.93 -7.98
N ALA A 38 -7.83 -1.11 -6.66
CA ALA A 38 -8.27 -2.33 -5.99
C ALA A 38 -9.77 -2.61 -6.22
N ARG A 39 -10.62 -1.58 -6.08
CA ARG A 39 -12.07 -1.68 -6.32
C ARG A 39 -12.39 -1.98 -7.78
N GLU A 40 -11.61 -1.45 -8.72
CA GLU A 40 -11.78 -1.75 -10.15
C GLU A 40 -11.45 -3.21 -10.45
N LYS A 41 -10.33 -3.73 -9.93
CA LYS A 41 -9.96 -5.15 -10.05
C LYS A 41 -10.98 -6.07 -9.41
N GLU A 42 -11.51 -5.71 -8.23
CA GLU A 42 -12.58 -6.47 -7.58
C GLU A 42 -13.85 -6.54 -8.45
N LYS A 43 -14.28 -5.41 -9.04
CA LYS A 43 -15.43 -5.36 -9.96
C LYS A 43 -15.22 -6.22 -11.21
N SER A 44 -13.98 -6.34 -11.68
CA SER A 44 -13.61 -7.17 -12.82
C SER A 44 -13.43 -8.66 -12.47
N GLY A 45 -13.58 -9.04 -11.19
CA GLY A 45 -13.39 -10.42 -10.71
C GLY A 45 -11.92 -10.82 -10.50
N GLU A 46 -10.99 -9.86 -10.57
CA GLU A 46 -9.55 -10.05 -10.38
C GLU A 46 -9.19 -9.94 -8.89
N SER A 47 -9.73 -10.85 -8.07
CA SER A 47 -9.64 -10.79 -6.60
C SER A 47 -8.21 -10.78 -6.05
N GLU A 48 -7.29 -11.54 -6.65
CA GLU A 48 -5.88 -11.57 -6.22
C GLU A 48 -5.19 -10.21 -6.39
N GLN A 49 -5.47 -9.53 -7.51
CA GLN A 49 -4.92 -8.20 -7.78
C GLN A 49 -5.56 -7.15 -6.89
N ALA A 50 -6.88 -7.24 -6.67
CA ALA A 50 -7.58 -6.38 -5.73
C ALA A 50 -6.98 -6.47 -4.31
N GLU A 51 -6.63 -7.67 -3.87
CA GLU A 51 -5.99 -7.88 -2.56
C GLU A 51 -4.57 -7.29 -2.49
N ILE A 52 -3.76 -7.44 -3.55
CA ILE A 52 -2.44 -6.80 -3.62
C ILE A 52 -2.59 -5.28 -3.52
N LEU A 53 -3.49 -4.69 -4.29
CA LEU A 53 -3.69 -3.24 -4.32
C LEU A 53 -4.22 -2.72 -2.98
N ASN A 54 -5.13 -3.45 -2.33
CA ASN A 54 -5.60 -3.12 -0.99
C ASN A 54 -4.49 -3.22 0.06
N LEU A 55 -3.62 -4.23 -0.02
CA LEU A 55 -2.47 -4.36 0.86
C LEU A 55 -1.52 -3.16 0.73
N LEU A 56 -1.22 -2.73 -0.49
CA LEU A 56 -0.38 -1.57 -0.76
C LEU A 56 -1.04 -0.26 -0.32
N SER A 57 -2.35 -0.12 -0.54
CA SER A 57 -3.14 1.00 -0.01
C SER A 57 -3.00 1.09 1.51
N ASN A 58 -3.13 -0.05 2.20
CA ASN A 58 -2.95 -0.14 3.65
C ASN A 58 -1.53 0.25 4.10
N ALA A 59 -0.50 -0.15 3.36
CA ALA A 59 0.88 0.26 3.66
C ALA A 59 1.04 1.80 3.61
N THR A 60 0.36 2.46 2.67
CA THR A 60 0.40 3.91 2.50
C THR A 60 -0.61 4.70 3.33
N SER A 61 -1.45 4.04 4.13
CA SER A 61 -2.53 4.70 4.88
C SER A 61 -2.08 5.31 6.23
N MET A 62 -0.77 5.40 6.45
CA MET A 62 -0.16 5.97 7.66
C MET A 62 0.67 7.21 7.31
N TYR A 63 0.78 8.16 8.25
CA TYR A 63 1.70 9.29 8.19
C TYR A 63 2.68 9.27 9.36
N LEU A 64 3.82 9.94 9.16
CA LEU A 64 4.81 10.15 10.21
C LEU A 64 4.34 11.28 11.15
N SER A 65 4.23 11.00 12.44
CA SER A 65 3.90 11.95 13.50
C SER A 65 5.04 12.07 14.51
N ALA A 66 5.38 13.31 14.88
CA ALA A 66 6.38 13.60 15.91
C ALA A 66 5.80 13.56 17.34
N GLU A 67 4.50 13.32 17.50
CA GLU A 67 3.82 13.37 18.80
C GLU A 67 4.22 12.21 19.73
N ASP A 68 4.63 11.08 19.16
CA ASP A 68 4.98 9.87 19.91
C ASP A 68 6.19 9.18 19.27
N ILE A 69 7.35 9.35 19.90
CA ILE A 69 8.62 8.78 19.42
C ILE A 69 8.61 7.26 19.37
N ASN A 70 7.79 6.60 20.18
CA ASN A 70 7.70 5.14 20.22
C ASN A 70 6.72 4.59 19.18
N GLN A 71 5.79 5.42 18.68
CA GLN A 71 4.83 5.07 17.63
C GLN A 71 4.75 6.17 16.58
N PRO A 72 5.81 6.30 15.76
CA PRO A 72 5.96 7.42 14.83
C PRO A 72 4.96 7.33 13.67
N PHE A 73 4.37 6.17 13.39
CA PHE A 73 3.35 6.02 12.36
C PHE A 73 1.94 6.08 12.95
N LYS A 74 1.13 7.02 12.44
CA LYS A 74 -0.28 7.15 12.79
C LYS A 74 -1.13 6.98 11.53
N PRO A 75 -2.30 6.33 11.61
CA PRO A 75 -3.18 6.17 10.45
C PRO A 75 -3.80 7.52 10.05
N PHE A 76 -3.98 7.75 8.74
CA PHE A 76 -4.71 8.92 8.21
C PHE A 76 -6.17 8.92 8.66
N TRP A 77 -6.80 7.74 8.65
CA TRP A 77 -8.20 7.56 9.00
C TRP A 77 -8.33 6.69 10.23
N LYS A 78 -9.01 7.20 11.25
CA LYS A 78 -9.41 6.41 12.42
C LYS A 78 -10.87 6.05 12.28
N ILE A 79 -11.15 4.84 11.78
CA ILE A 79 -12.49 4.26 11.89
C ILE A 79 -12.53 3.56 13.25
N SER A 80 -13.44 3.99 14.12
CA SER A 80 -13.49 3.59 15.55
C SER A 80 -13.53 2.08 15.82
N ASN A 81 -13.86 1.28 14.80
CA ASN A 81 -14.09 -0.15 14.89
C ASN A 81 -13.09 -1.01 14.09
N LEU A 82 -12.09 -0.38 13.44
CA LEU A 82 -11.04 -1.11 12.72
C LEU A 82 -9.74 -1.07 13.51
N PRO A 83 -8.94 -2.15 13.48
CA PRO A 83 -7.60 -2.13 14.06
C PRO A 83 -6.79 -0.99 13.43
N PHE A 84 -6.05 -0.24 14.25
CA PHE A 84 -5.13 0.75 13.72
C PHE A 84 -4.03 0.02 12.95
N LEU A 85 -3.88 0.35 11.67
CA LEU A 85 -2.74 -0.12 10.90
C LEU A 85 -1.47 0.50 11.49
N THR A 86 -0.57 -0.36 11.91
CA THR A 86 0.80 -0.07 12.36
C THR A 86 1.78 -0.87 11.50
N PRO A 87 3.08 -0.54 11.51
CA PRO A 87 4.08 -1.41 10.88
C PRO A 87 4.00 -2.87 11.32
N ASP A 88 3.71 -3.13 12.60
CA ASP A 88 3.55 -4.49 13.14
C ASP A 88 2.28 -5.22 12.67
N SER A 89 1.37 -4.53 11.98
CA SER A 89 0.13 -5.13 11.47
C SER A 89 0.36 -5.97 10.20
N PHE A 90 1.52 -5.85 9.55
CA PHE A 90 1.83 -6.57 8.32
C PHE A 90 2.40 -7.96 8.61
N THR A 91 1.94 -8.97 7.87
CA THR A 91 2.43 -10.35 8.01
C THR A 91 3.80 -10.53 7.38
N GLN A 92 4.53 -11.58 7.78
CA GLN A 92 5.83 -11.91 7.16
C GLN A 92 5.72 -12.12 5.64
N ASP A 93 4.62 -12.70 5.16
CA ASP A 93 4.38 -12.87 3.72
C ASP A 93 4.21 -11.53 2.99
N ALA A 94 3.56 -10.55 3.64
CA ALA A 94 3.45 -9.20 3.11
C ALA A 94 4.82 -8.51 3.06
N LEU A 95 5.65 -8.66 4.10
CA LEU A 95 7.01 -8.09 4.11
C LEU A 95 7.90 -8.71 3.01
N VAL A 96 7.89 -10.03 2.85
CA VAL A 96 8.61 -10.70 1.75
C VAL A 96 8.13 -10.21 0.39
N PHE A 97 6.82 -10.02 0.22
CA PHE A 97 6.25 -9.46 -1.00
C PHE A 97 6.69 -8.02 -1.24
N PHE A 98 6.71 -7.17 -0.21
CA PHE A 98 7.18 -5.79 -0.31
C PHE A 98 8.63 -5.72 -0.78
N GLU A 99 9.50 -6.57 -0.23
CA GLU A 99 10.90 -6.69 -0.66
C GLU A 99 11.01 -7.09 -2.14
N GLU A 100 10.18 -8.04 -2.58
CA GLU A 100 10.17 -8.55 -3.96
C GLU A 100 9.79 -7.48 -5.00
N ILE A 101 8.80 -6.63 -4.68
CA ILE A 101 8.31 -5.59 -5.60
C ILE A 101 9.10 -4.28 -5.53
N LEU A 102 9.82 -4.02 -4.43
CA LEU A 102 10.55 -2.77 -4.22
C LEU A 102 11.40 -2.33 -5.43
N PRO A 103 12.12 -3.22 -6.15
CA PRO A 103 12.92 -2.84 -7.31
C PRO A 103 12.10 -2.35 -8.52
N VAL A 104 10.83 -2.74 -8.63
CA VAL A 104 9.96 -2.45 -9.79
C VAL A 104 8.86 -1.41 -9.51
N VAL A 105 8.77 -0.90 -8.28
CA VAL A 105 7.84 0.19 -7.98
C VAL A 105 8.40 1.52 -8.49
N ASP A 106 7.69 2.17 -9.41
CA ASP A 106 8.10 3.46 -10.00
C ASP A 106 7.68 4.67 -9.15
N ASN A 107 6.58 4.57 -8.42
CA ASN A 107 6.09 5.68 -7.59
C ASN A 107 7.01 5.87 -6.36
N MET A 108 7.62 7.05 -6.24
CA MET A 108 8.57 7.35 -5.16
C MET A 108 8.00 7.24 -3.74
N TRP A 109 6.72 7.59 -3.55
CA TRP A 109 6.08 7.53 -2.24
C TRP A 109 5.79 6.09 -1.85
N LEU A 110 5.25 5.28 -2.76
CA LEU A 110 5.07 3.86 -2.50
C LEU A 110 6.42 3.19 -2.21
N LYS A 111 7.44 3.46 -3.04
CA LYS A 111 8.79 2.91 -2.85
C LYS A 111 9.38 3.31 -1.48
N ALA A 112 9.27 4.58 -1.08
CA ALA A 112 9.73 5.03 0.23
C ALA A 112 8.99 4.32 1.37
N ARG A 113 7.65 4.22 1.29
CA ARG A 113 6.85 3.54 2.32
C ARG A 113 7.22 2.08 2.48
N LEU A 114 7.42 1.37 1.38
CA LEU A 114 7.79 -0.04 1.43
C LEU A 114 9.19 -0.21 2.05
N ALA A 115 10.13 0.69 1.75
CA ALA A 115 11.43 0.69 2.40
C ALA A 115 11.33 0.96 3.91
N ASP A 116 10.51 1.92 4.34
CA ASP A 116 10.27 2.25 5.74
C ASP A 116 9.64 1.09 6.54
N LEU A 117 8.88 0.20 5.89
CA LEU A 117 8.26 -0.97 6.54
C LEU A 117 9.19 -2.19 6.62
N LEU A 118 10.25 -2.20 5.82
CA LEU A 118 11.23 -3.31 5.76
C LEU A 118 12.43 -3.10 6.69
N TRP A 119 12.58 -1.91 7.29
CA TRP A 119 13.71 -1.50 8.14
C TRP A 119 13.23 -1.03 9.51
#